data_AF-N8WCS0-F1
#
_entry.id   AF-N8WCS0-F1
#
_cell.length_a   1.000
_cell.length_b   1.000
_cell.length_c   1.000
_cell.angle_alpha   90.00
_cell.angle_beta   90.00
_cell.angle_gamma   90.00
#
_symmetry.space_group_name_H-M   'P 1'
#
loop_
_entity.id
_entity.type
_entity.pdbx_description
1 polymer ?
#
loop_
_entity_poly.entity_id
_entity_poly.type
_entity_poly.pdbx_seq_one_letter_code
_entity_poly.pdbx_strand_id
1 'polypeptide(L)'
;MNFKIKKHIESYLNSLNEYEDITLFFIFLIEVKDDNFLDKNGLYNILLGLSKEIEQESIFYAILTDTMDYFVGFHPELLEGSDEYCFVKSLNT
;
A
#
# COMPACT_ATOMS: atom_id res chain seq x y z
N MET A 1 8.52 -2.53 -16.46
CA MET A 1 8.56 -3.27 -15.18
C MET A 1 7.32 -2.93 -14.33
N ASN A 2 7.02 -1.65 -14.15
CA ASN A 2 5.89 -1.16 -13.32
C ASN A 2 4.52 -1.74 -13.66
N PHE A 3 4.23 -2.08 -14.92
CA PHE A 3 2.92 -2.65 -15.29
C PHE A 3 2.65 -4.03 -14.66
N LYS A 4 3.66 -4.90 -14.56
CA LYS A 4 3.50 -6.22 -13.94
C LYS A 4 3.30 -6.09 -12.43
N ILE A 5 4.08 -5.22 -11.80
CA ILE A 5 3.99 -4.92 -10.37
C ILE A 5 2.62 -4.32 -10.04
N LYS A 6 2.18 -3.32 -10.83
CA LYS A 6 0.86 -2.71 -10.69
C LYS A 6 -0.26 -3.75 -10.74
N LYS A 7 -0.26 -4.63 -11.75
CA LYS A 7 -1.26 -5.70 -11.88
C LYS A 7 -1.22 -6.69 -10.72
N HIS A 8 -0.03 -6.96 -10.19
CA HIS A 8 0.11 -7.83 -9.03
C HIS A 8 -0.52 -7.20 -7.79
N ILE A 9 -0.25 -5.92 -7.55
CA ILE A 9 -0.86 -5.15 -6.45
C ILE A 9 -2.37 -5.07 -6.60
N GLU A 10 -2.85 -4.72 -7.81
CA GLU A 10 -4.28 -4.67 -8.13
C GLU A 10 -4.98 -6.01 -7.86
N SER A 11 -4.35 -7.12 -8.28
CA SER A 11 -4.91 -8.46 -8.06
C SER A 11 -4.97 -8.83 -6.59
N TYR A 12 -3.99 -8.43 -5.79
CA TYR A 12 -3.99 -8.68 -4.35
C TYR A 12 -5.04 -7.82 -3.65
N LEU A 13 -5.09 -6.52 -3.99
CA LEU A 13 -6.07 -5.59 -3.45
C LEU A 13 -7.51 -6.04 -3.72
N ASN A 14 -7.80 -6.52 -4.92
CA ASN A 14 -9.12 -7.07 -5.30
C ASN A 14 -9.43 -8.43 -4.65
N SER A 15 -8.46 -9.07 -3.99
CA SER A 15 -8.66 -10.31 -3.24
C SER A 15 -8.98 -10.09 -1.76
N LEU A 16 -8.82 -8.86 -1.27
CA LEU A 16 -9.22 -8.46 0.08
C LEU A 16 -10.74 -8.47 0.17
N ASN A 17 -11.27 -8.98 1.27
CA ASN A 17 -12.73 -9.09 1.44
C ASN A 17 -13.27 -8.01 2.38
N GLU A 18 -12.41 -7.48 3.27
CA GLU A 18 -12.82 -6.56 4.32
C GLU A 18 -11.77 -5.46 4.53
N TYR A 19 -12.18 -4.33 5.09
CA TYR A 19 -11.26 -3.21 5.37
C TYR A 19 -10.22 -3.57 6.45
N GLU A 20 -10.56 -4.50 7.34
CA GLU A 20 -9.65 -5.03 8.36
C GLU A 20 -8.41 -5.72 7.75
N ASP A 21 -8.43 -6.02 6.45
CA ASP A 21 -7.29 -6.59 5.72
C ASP A 21 -6.19 -5.55 5.38
N ILE A 22 -6.31 -4.29 5.82
CA ILE A 22 -5.30 -3.25 5.54
C ILE A 22 -3.91 -3.63 6.07
N THR A 23 -3.81 -4.32 7.20
CA THR A 23 -2.53 -4.86 7.72
C THR A 23 -1.91 -5.88 6.76
N LEU A 24 -2.72 -6.78 6.19
CA LEU A 24 -2.24 -7.75 5.20
C LEU A 24 -1.74 -7.04 3.95
N PHE A 25 -2.43 -5.98 3.55
CA PHE A 25 -2.01 -5.15 2.44
C PHE A 25 -0.67 -4.44 2.71
N PHE A 26 -0.43 -3.93 3.93
CA PHE A 26 0.88 -3.37 4.31
C PHE A 26 2.02 -4.37 4.15
N ILE A 27 1.84 -5.58 4.68
CA ILE A 27 2.85 -6.65 4.60
C ILE A 27 3.16 -6.96 3.12
N PHE A 28 2.10 -7.18 2.33
CA PHE A 28 2.22 -7.46 0.90
C PHE A 28 2.95 -6.34 0.14
N LEU A 29 2.67 -5.07 0.45
CA LEU A 29 3.35 -3.95 -0.21
C LEU A 29 4.85 -3.88 0.11
N ILE A 30 5.25 -4.27 1.33
CA ILE A 30 6.68 -4.36 1.69
C ILE A 30 7.35 -5.51 0.92
N GLU A 31 6.70 -6.68 0.83
CA GLU A 31 7.21 -7.79 0.01
C GLU A 31 7.40 -7.37 -1.46
N VAL A 32 6.40 -6.69 -2.04
CA VAL A 32 6.49 -6.17 -3.41
C VAL A 32 7.63 -5.15 -3.56
N LYS A 33 7.83 -4.27 -2.57
CA LYS A 33 8.92 -3.30 -2.57
C LYS A 33 10.27 -4.02 -2.63
N ASP A 34 10.48 -4.95 -1.73
CA ASP A 34 11.78 -5.59 -1.52
C ASP A 34 12.11 -6.56 -2.66
N ASP A 35 11.15 -7.39 -3.11
CA ASP A 35 11.33 -8.32 -4.22
C ASP A 35 11.65 -7.63 -5.56
N ASN A 36 11.20 -6.38 -5.72
CA ASN A 36 11.39 -5.61 -6.94
C ASN A 36 12.43 -4.48 -6.79
N PHE A 37 13.15 -4.43 -5.66
CA PHE A 37 14.14 -3.40 -5.35
C PHE A 37 13.60 -1.97 -5.56
N LEU A 38 12.34 -1.74 -5.16
CA LEU A 38 11.72 -0.43 -5.24
C LEU A 38 12.13 0.41 -4.02
N ASP A 39 12.29 1.71 -4.24
CA ASP A 39 12.30 2.67 -3.14
C ASP A 39 10.86 3.07 -2.79
N LYS A 40 10.70 3.75 -1.65
CA LYS A 40 9.41 4.29 -1.17
C LYS A 40 8.66 5.06 -2.25
N ASN A 41 9.36 5.91 -2.99
CA ASN A 41 8.77 6.77 -4.03
C ASN A 41 8.33 5.96 -5.25
N GLY A 42 9.12 4.96 -5.65
CA GLY A 42 8.81 4.06 -6.74
C GLY A 42 7.53 3.28 -6.46
N LEU A 43 7.40 2.72 -5.24
CA LEU A 43 6.18 2.05 -4.81
C LEU A 43 4.99 3.04 -4.78
N TYR A 44 5.15 4.20 -4.14
CA TYR A 44 4.10 5.22 -4.07
C TYR A 44 3.58 5.65 -5.44
N ASN A 45 4.47 5.83 -6.43
CA ASN A 45 4.09 6.20 -7.79
C ASN A 45 3.28 5.10 -8.50
N ILE A 46 3.55 3.83 -8.18
CA ILE A 46 2.75 2.70 -8.70
C ILE A 46 1.35 2.74 -8.09
N LEU A 47 1.24 2.93 -6.77
CA LEU A 47 -0.03 3.06 -6.07
C LEU A 47 -0.84 4.25 -6.56
N LEU A 48 -0.22 5.40 -6.76
CA LEU A 48 -0.84 6.60 -7.35
C LEU A 48 -1.33 6.37 -8.79
N GLY A 49 -0.63 5.53 -9.55
CA GLY A 49 -1.09 5.11 -10.87
C GLY A 49 -2.29 4.16 -10.81
N LEU A 50 -2.38 3.35 -9.75
CA LEU A 50 -3.49 2.42 -9.52
C LEU A 50 -4.74 3.14 -9.02
N SER A 51 -4.61 4.12 -8.11
CA SER A 51 -5.76 4.85 -7.57
C SER A 51 -6.56 5.62 -8.63
N LYS A 52 -5.93 5.96 -9.75
CA LYS A 52 -6.60 6.60 -10.90
C LYS A 52 -7.46 5.65 -11.75
N GLU A 53 -7.29 4.34 -11.58
CA GLU A 53 -7.98 3.32 -12.37
C GLU A 53 -9.04 2.55 -11.56
N ILE A 54 -8.99 2.64 -10.22
CA ILE A 54 -9.98 2.01 -9.33
C ILE A 54 -11.20 2.93 -9.16
N GLU A 55 -12.38 2.32 -9.06
CA GLU A 55 -13.64 3.00 -8.76
C GLU A 55 -13.61 3.64 -7.36
N GLN A 56 -13.86 4.96 -7.28
CA GLN A 56 -13.71 5.74 -6.04
C GLN A 56 -14.63 5.31 -4.89
N GLU A 57 -15.79 4.74 -5.21
CA GLU A 57 -16.77 4.27 -4.22
C GLU A 57 -16.46 2.85 -3.73
N SER A 58 -15.43 2.19 -4.26
CA SER A 58 -15.06 0.84 -3.85
C SER A 58 -14.27 0.81 -2.54
N ILE A 59 -14.45 -0.28 -1.79
CA ILE A 59 -13.62 -0.56 -0.60
C ILE A 59 -12.13 -0.64 -0.93
N PHE A 60 -11.78 -1.09 -2.14
CA PHE A 60 -10.40 -1.17 -2.62
C PHE A 60 -9.78 0.21 -2.78
N TYR A 61 -10.55 1.20 -3.25
CA TYR A 61 -10.08 2.57 -3.32
C TYR A 61 -9.80 3.12 -1.92
N ALA A 62 -10.70 2.90 -0.95
CA ALA A 62 -10.51 3.32 0.43
C ALA A 62 -9.26 2.69 1.07
N ILE A 63 -9.10 1.36 0.98
CA ILE A 63 -7.90 0.67 1.48
C ILE A 63 -6.63 1.23 0.83
N LEU A 64 -6.64 1.45 -0.49
CA LEU A 64 -5.50 1.98 -1.22
C LEU A 64 -5.15 3.41 -0.78
N THR A 65 -6.13 4.31 -0.68
CA THR A 65 -5.88 5.71 -0.30
C THR A 65 -5.44 5.83 1.14
N ASP A 66 -6.06 5.08 2.06
CA ASP A 66 -5.70 5.12 3.47
C ASP A 66 -4.30 4.54 3.67
N THR A 67 -3.91 3.54 2.88
CA THR A 67 -2.53 3.04 2.83
C THR A 67 -1.56 4.09 2.31
N MET A 68 -1.94 4.85 1.27
CA MET A 68 -1.11 5.91 0.70
C MET A 68 -0.84 7.06 1.66
N ASP A 69 -1.76 7.34 2.59
CA ASP A 69 -1.58 8.36 3.62
C ASP A 69 -0.36 8.09 4.53
N TYR A 70 -0.06 6.82 4.81
CA TYR A 70 1.15 6.42 5.54
C TYR A 70 2.46 6.73 4.80
N PHE A 71 2.45 6.79 3.47
CA PHE A 71 3.64 7.17 2.71
C PHE A 71 3.99 8.65 2.91
N VAL A 72 2.98 9.50 3.09
CA VAL A 72 3.15 10.96 3.18
C VAL A 72 3.07 11.48 4.61
N GLY A 73 2.89 10.61 5.60
CA GLY A 73 2.79 11.00 7.01
C GLY A 73 1.43 11.59 7.37
N PHE A 74 0.39 11.32 6.59
CA PHE A 74 -0.98 11.80 6.84
C PHE A 74 -1.75 10.81 7.73
N HIS A 75 -1.23 10.53 8.91
CA HIS A 75 -1.81 9.59 9.86
C HIS A 75 -1.66 10.13 11.30
N PRO A 76 -2.46 9.67 12.27
CA PRO A 76 -2.25 10.00 13.67
C PRO A 76 -0.89 9.49 14.18
N GLU A 77 -0.53 9.89 15.40
CA GLU A 77 0.68 9.38 16.04
C GLU A 77 0.67 7.85 16.09
N LEU A 78 1.75 7.23 15.62
CA LEU A 78 1.86 5.78 15.54
C LEU A 78 2.38 5.22 16.86
N LEU A 79 1.66 4.23 17.38
CA LEU A 79 2.11 3.50 18.56
C LEU A 79 3.30 2.63 18.19
N GLU A 80 4.39 2.72 18.96
CA GLU A 80 5.57 1.88 18.74
C GLU A 80 5.19 0.38 18.79
N GLY A 81 5.55 -0.33 17.73
CA GLY A 81 5.23 -1.76 17.58
C GLY A 81 3.86 -2.06 16.95
N SER A 82 3.05 -1.06 16.57
CA SER A 82 1.84 -1.30 15.77
C SER A 82 2.20 -1.70 14.33
N ASP A 83 1.22 -2.25 13.60
CA ASP A 83 1.41 -2.65 12.20
C ASP A 83 1.74 -1.44 11.31
N GLU A 84 1.06 -0.31 11.54
CA GLU A 84 1.31 0.95 10.85
C GLU A 84 2.73 1.49 11.14
N TYR A 85 3.17 1.41 12.40
CA TYR A 85 4.51 1.81 12.80
C TYR A 85 5.56 0.97 12.07
N CYS A 86 5.38 -0.35 12.08
CA CYS A 86 6.27 -1.29 11.40
C CYS A 86 6.28 -1.04 9.89
N PHE A 87 5.10 -0.82 9.28
CA PHE A 87 4.97 -0.50 7.86
C PHE A 87 5.74 0.78 7.50
N VAL A 88 5.51 1.89 8.20
CA VAL A 88 6.20 3.16 7.94
C VAL A 88 7.71 3.02 8.14
N LYS A 89 8.17 2.24 9.13
CA LYS A 89 9.61 1.96 9.29
C LYS A 89 10.19 1.20 8.10
N SER A 90 9.54 0.11 7.69
CA SER A 90 9.98 -0.72 6.55
C SER A 90 9.94 0.01 5.20
N LEU A 91 9.01 0.95 5.01
CA LEU A 91 8.97 1.79 3.81
C LEU A 91 10.23 2.65 3.63
N ASN A 92 10.84 3.10 4.73
CA ASN A 92 12.00 3.98 4.71
C ASN A 92 13.34 3.24 4.81
N THR A 93 13.34 1.90 4.76
CA THR A 93 14.54 1.06 4.79
C THR A 93 14.89 0.60 3.38
#